data_AF-A0AAW5ANZ4-F1
#
_entry.id   AF-A0AAW5ANZ4-F1
#
_cell.length_a   1.000
_cell.length_b   1.000
_cell.length_c   1.000
_cell.angle_alpha   90.00
_cell.angle_beta   90.00
_cell.angle_gamma   90.00
#
_symmetry.space_group_name_H-M   'P 1'
#
loop_
_entity.id
_entity.type
_entity.pdbx_description
1 polymer ?
#
loop_
_entity_poly.entity_id
_entity_poly.type
_entity_poly.pdbx_seq_one_letter_code
_entity_poly.pdbx_strand_id
1 'polypeptide(L)'
;MYFIGQTRFSLYIPKSVAWNVSNFTEEEYITHLFSDERMAVRAKIFAEISVPLMAKMKKDFNYHHIVSYSSILPAKWKAMLCELAKKYPFLYLCEVDSHKENPIYSILKDKPNGPVAFFRLDDDDLLTVDYLSNLEKYNAPAYKNMAVSFGKGIIGLYENNNYTDFRDVVQKYPSMGQAYIGYWQDNSLELPPFYSHHDLDQNIPVIVDSINIMYLQTYHKQQDTNYRFSKDTQSNLMMAELAKYPRSKTTTKLENYFPILKENIEYFFEKKESYFKLKDKNIAQRNNVYPIEKGYKKDIFECEYTIELPEKFVSPKAILISFSFDKDVEVSSGLIFSSYKNIGWFKYLSTANGVASGMLSFILKEPAKITRIEITLWDERFKSAFIKDITIL
;
A
#
# COMPACT_ATOMS: atom_id res chain seq x y z
N MET A 1 7.42 14.91 25.49
CA MET A 1 6.60 14.15 24.53
C MET A 1 7.20 12.77 24.34
N TYR A 2 6.35 11.77 24.16
CA TYR A 2 6.75 10.37 23.97
C TYR A 2 6.07 9.81 22.73
N PHE A 3 6.77 8.92 22.02
CA PHE A 3 6.23 8.18 20.89
C PHE A 3 6.34 6.70 21.21
N ILE A 4 5.23 5.98 21.12
CA ILE A 4 5.17 4.56 21.44
C ILE A 4 4.53 3.83 20.27
N GLY A 5 5.36 3.12 19.51
CA GLY A 5 4.87 2.22 18.48
C GLY A 5 4.53 0.85 19.06
N GLN A 6 3.62 0.11 18.43
CA GLN A 6 3.35 -1.28 18.74
C GLN A 6 3.26 -2.12 17.48
N THR A 7 4.01 -3.22 17.45
CA THR A 7 3.85 -4.31 16.49
C THR A 7 3.40 -5.57 17.22
N ARG A 8 2.34 -6.20 16.69
CA ARG A 8 1.91 -7.53 17.09
C ARG A 8 2.58 -8.52 16.14
N PHE A 9 3.74 -9.03 16.54
CA PHE A 9 4.56 -9.88 15.68
C PHE A 9 3.97 -11.29 15.62
N SER A 10 3.19 -11.55 14.55
CA SER A 10 2.45 -12.80 14.32
C SER A 10 1.80 -13.34 15.61
N LEU A 11 1.08 -12.45 16.30
CA LEU A 11 0.57 -12.68 17.64
C LEU A 11 -0.63 -13.63 17.63
N TYR A 12 -0.55 -14.71 18.40
CA TYR A 12 -1.71 -15.56 18.66
C TYR A 12 -2.64 -14.86 19.66
N ILE A 13 -3.85 -14.53 19.21
CA ILE A 13 -4.91 -13.96 20.05
C ILE A 13 -6.13 -14.91 20.01
N PRO A 14 -6.31 -15.76 21.04
CA PRO A 14 -7.44 -16.67 21.08
C PRO A 14 -8.77 -15.89 21.07
N LYS A 15 -9.77 -16.42 20.37
CA LYS A 15 -11.13 -15.84 20.27
C LYS A 15 -11.20 -14.43 19.65
N SER A 16 -10.14 -13.98 18.97
CA SER A 16 -10.20 -12.74 18.19
C SER A 16 -11.22 -12.85 17.05
N VAL A 17 -11.76 -11.71 16.60
CA VAL A 17 -12.68 -11.69 15.44
C VAL A 17 -12.01 -12.29 14.20
N ALA A 18 -10.70 -12.11 14.03
CA ALA A 18 -9.95 -12.74 12.94
C ALA A 18 -10.00 -14.28 12.98
N TRP A 19 -9.93 -14.87 14.18
CA TRP A 19 -10.09 -16.31 14.39
C TRP A 19 -11.51 -16.79 14.06
N ASN A 20 -12.54 -16.06 14.51
CA ASN A 20 -13.95 -16.40 14.27
C ASN A 20 -14.36 -16.39 12.78
N VAL A 21 -13.58 -15.72 11.91
CA VAL A 21 -13.85 -15.64 10.47
C VAL A 21 -12.97 -16.65 9.68
N SER A 22 -12.10 -17.40 10.35
CA SER A 22 -11.32 -18.49 9.74
C SER A 22 -11.99 -19.83 10.02
N ASN A 23 -12.21 -20.68 9.02
CA ASN A 23 -12.74 -22.05 9.18
C ASN A 23 -11.71 -23.03 9.80
N PHE A 24 -10.74 -22.53 10.57
CA PHE A 24 -9.68 -23.31 11.16
C PHE A 24 -10.06 -23.78 12.56
N THR A 25 -9.60 -24.98 12.91
CA THR A 25 -9.38 -25.34 14.32
C THR A 25 -8.27 -24.47 14.91
N GLU A 26 -8.20 -24.39 16.24
CA GLU A 26 -7.13 -23.66 16.93
C GLU A 26 -5.73 -24.16 16.53
N GLU A 27 -5.56 -25.47 16.43
CA GLU A 27 -4.30 -26.12 16.04
C GLU A 27 -3.89 -25.79 14.60
N GLU A 28 -4.86 -25.82 13.66
CA GLU A 28 -4.62 -25.43 12.27
C GLU A 28 -4.24 -23.94 12.16
N TYR A 29 -4.91 -23.08 12.94
CA TYR A 29 -4.60 -21.66 12.96
C TYR A 29 -3.19 -21.40 13.49
N ILE A 30 -2.80 -22.03 14.61
CA ILE A 30 -1.43 -21.91 15.17
C ILE A 30 -0.40 -22.43 14.17
N THR A 31 -0.66 -23.58 13.56
CA THR A 31 0.23 -24.20 12.54
C THR A 31 0.40 -23.27 11.34
N HIS A 32 -0.68 -22.66 10.87
CA HIS A 32 -0.64 -21.69 9.77
C HIS A 32 0.08 -20.40 10.16
N LEU A 33 -0.30 -19.80 11.30
CA LEU A 33 0.22 -18.54 11.83
C LEU A 33 1.74 -18.59 11.96
N PHE A 34 2.26 -19.70 12.48
CA PHE A 34 3.69 -19.94 12.69
C PHE A 34 4.36 -20.79 11.61
N SER A 35 3.68 -21.06 10.49
CA SER A 35 4.28 -21.77 9.37
C SER A 35 5.54 -21.04 8.90
N ASP A 36 6.59 -21.81 8.59
CA ASP A 36 7.89 -21.24 8.23
C ASP A 36 7.83 -20.37 6.99
N GLU A 37 6.98 -20.73 6.03
CA GLU A 37 6.75 -19.97 4.80
C GLU A 37 6.16 -18.59 5.09
N ARG A 38 5.17 -18.50 6.00
CA ARG A 38 4.55 -17.23 6.41
C ARG A 38 5.51 -16.41 7.26
N MET A 39 6.10 -17.04 8.27
CA MET A 39 6.97 -16.38 9.24
C MET A 39 8.26 -15.86 8.59
N ALA A 40 8.87 -16.59 7.65
CA ALA A 40 10.11 -16.17 7.01
C ALA A 40 9.96 -14.82 6.28
N VAL A 41 8.86 -14.61 5.57
CA VAL A 41 8.59 -13.35 4.85
C VAL A 41 8.41 -12.19 5.84
N ARG A 42 7.55 -12.37 6.85
CA ARG A 42 7.28 -11.32 7.86
C ARG A 42 8.52 -11.02 8.70
N ALA A 43 9.23 -12.05 9.16
CA ALA A 43 10.47 -11.94 9.90
C ALA A 43 11.52 -11.17 9.11
N LYS A 44 11.67 -11.47 7.81
CA LYS A 44 12.61 -10.77 6.94
C LYS A 44 12.23 -9.29 6.78
N ILE A 45 10.98 -8.99 6.43
CA ILE A 45 10.52 -7.60 6.31
C ILE A 45 10.72 -6.85 7.63
N PHE A 46 10.29 -7.44 8.74
CA PHE A 46 10.42 -6.82 10.06
C PHE A 46 11.88 -6.56 10.44
N ALA A 47 12.73 -7.58 10.38
CA ALA A 47 14.10 -7.55 10.89
C ALA A 47 15.07 -6.78 9.98
N GLU A 48 14.93 -6.94 8.66
CA GLU A 48 15.88 -6.39 7.67
C GLU A 48 15.42 -5.04 7.12
N ILE A 49 14.13 -4.69 7.23
CA ILE A 49 13.58 -3.49 6.59
C ILE A 49 12.87 -2.57 7.59
N SER A 50 11.80 -3.06 8.25
CA SER A 50 10.95 -2.25 9.11
C SER A 50 11.72 -1.72 10.33
N VAL A 51 12.42 -2.58 11.08
CA VAL A 51 13.21 -2.17 12.25
C VAL A 51 14.36 -1.22 11.88
N PRO A 52 15.17 -1.46 10.83
CA PRO A 52 16.15 -0.50 10.36
C PRO A 52 15.56 0.85 9.92
N LEU A 53 14.37 0.87 9.30
CA LEU A 53 13.64 2.11 9.00
C LEU A 53 13.21 2.83 10.29
N MET A 54 12.69 2.10 11.29
CA MET A 54 12.36 2.67 12.60
C MET A 54 13.59 3.27 13.30
N ALA A 55 14.76 2.64 13.17
CA ALA A 55 16.01 3.18 13.71
C ALA A 55 16.39 4.51 13.06
N LYS A 56 16.18 4.67 11.75
CA LYS A 56 16.35 5.96 11.04
C LYS A 56 15.26 6.98 11.40
N MET A 57 14.01 6.52 11.55
CA MET A 57 12.84 7.31 11.91
C MET A 57 12.96 7.92 13.31
N LYS A 58 13.58 7.19 14.24
CA LYS A 58 13.74 7.58 15.64
C LYS A 58 14.34 8.98 15.81
N LYS A 59 15.38 9.33 15.05
CA LYS A 59 16.16 10.57 15.20
C LYS A 59 16.42 10.86 16.70
N ASP A 60 16.15 12.08 17.17
CA ASP A 60 16.28 12.49 18.57
C ASP A 60 14.98 12.33 19.38
N PHE A 61 13.95 11.68 18.83
CA PHE A 61 12.69 11.49 19.53
C PHE A 61 12.82 10.48 20.69
N ASN A 62 12.04 10.74 21.75
CA ASN A 62 11.77 9.79 22.83
C ASN A 62 10.83 8.70 22.33
N TYR A 63 11.38 7.78 21.56
CA TYR A 63 10.66 6.72 20.88
C TYR A 63 10.99 5.35 21.46
N HIS A 64 9.94 4.59 21.74
CA HIS A 64 9.98 3.17 22.08
C HIS A 64 9.02 2.42 21.17
N HIS A 65 9.34 1.17 20.83
CA HIS A 65 8.51 0.31 20.01
C HIS A 65 8.28 -1.02 20.68
N ILE A 66 7.04 -1.29 21.04
CA ILE A 66 6.64 -2.52 21.71
C ILE A 66 6.47 -3.61 20.65
N VAL A 67 7.18 -4.71 20.81
CA VAL A 67 7.01 -5.92 19.99
C VAL A 67 6.31 -6.96 20.84
N SER A 68 5.01 -7.10 20.60
CA SER A 68 4.15 -8.07 21.28
C SER A 68 4.19 -9.41 20.55
N TYR A 69 4.48 -10.49 21.26
CA TYR A 69 4.47 -11.86 20.73
C TYR A 69 3.91 -12.86 21.75
N SER A 70 3.51 -14.04 21.29
CA SER A 70 2.94 -15.08 22.16
C SER A 70 4.03 -15.97 22.76
N SER A 71 3.75 -16.53 23.94
CA SER A 71 4.64 -17.48 24.61
C SER A 71 4.91 -18.74 23.78
N ILE A 72 3.99 -19.09 22.88
CA ILE A 72 4.11 -20.22 21.96
C ILE A 72 4.89 -19.90 20.66
N LEU A 73 5.40 -18.66 20.48
CA LEU A 73 6.19 -18.30 19.31
C LEU A 73 7.41 -19.24 19.17
N PRO A 74 7.68 -19.83 17.99
CA PRO A 74 8.81 -20.74 17.82
C PRO A 74 10.16 -20.13 18.21
N ALA A 75 11.02 -20.95 18.83
CA ALA A 75 12.27 -20.50 19.46
C ALA A 75 13.20 -19.71 18.52
N LYS A 76 13.28 -20.09 17.23
CA LYS A 76 14.10 -19.37 16.24
C LYS A 76 13.63 -17.92 16.01
N TRP A 77 12.32 -17.68 16.02
CA TRP A 77 11.76 -16.34 15.84
C TRP A 77 11.89 -15.53 17.12
N LYS A 78 11.71 -16.15 18.30
CA LYS A 78 12.03 -15.51 19.59
C LYS A 78 13.51 -15.08 19.65
N ALA A 79 14.43 -15.95 19.25
CA ALA A 79 15.86 -15.63 19.22
C ALA A 79 16.14 -14.43 18.31
N MET A 80 15.54 -14.39 17.11
CA MET A 80 15.63 -13.24 16.21
C MET A 80 15.14 -11.94 16.88
N LEU A 81 13.99 -11.95 17.55
CA LEU A 81 13.48 -10.79 18.26
C LEU A 81 14.44 -10.33 19.37
N CYS A 82 14.99 -11.26 20.15
CA CYS A 82 15.98 -10.96 21.18
C CYS A 82 17.24 -10.31 20.61
N GLU A 83 17.77 -10.81 19.50
CA GLU A 83 18.94 -10.21 18.84
C GLU A 83 18.63 -8.80 18.27
N LEU A 84 17.43 -8.60 17.72
CA LEU A 84 16.99 -7.27 17.29
C LEU A 84 16.90 -6.31 18.47
N ALA A 85 16.34 -6.71 19.61
CA ALA A 85 16.21 -5.85 20.77
C ALA A 85 17.56 -5.49 21.40
N LYS A 86 18.54 -6.42 21.38
CA LYS A 86 19.93 -6.11 21.75
C LYS A 86 20.56 -5.07 20.82
N LYS A 87 20.32 -5.20 19.51
CA LYS A 87 20.84 -4.28 18.49
C LYS A 87 20.15 -2.91 18.48
N TYR A 88 18.86 -2.88 18.79
CA TYR A 88 18.00 -1.70 18.72
C TYR A 88 17.30 -1.47 20.06
N PRO A 89 17.92 -0.73 21.01
CA PRO A 89 17.40 -0.57 22.37
C PRO A 89 16.06 0.16 22.50
N PHE A 90 15.56 0.76 21.42
CA PHE A 90 14.20 1.31 21.40
C PHE A 90 13.13 0.21 21.31
N LEU A 91 13.49 -1.02 20.93
CA LEU A 91 12.58 -2.15 20.92
C LEU A 91 12.35 -2.68 22.34
N TYR A 92 11.09 -2.75 22.75
CA TYR A 92 10.65 -3.35 23.99
C TYR A 92 9.91 -4.66 23.68
N LEU A 93 10.52 -5.78 24.02
CA LEU A 93 9.91 -7.10 23.81
C LEU A 93 8.87 -7.38 24.91
N CYS A 94 7.66 -7.77 24.49
CA CYS A 94 6.56 -8.07 25.40
C CYS A 94 5.94 -9.42 25.03
N GLU A 95 6.20 -10.44 25.84
CA GLU A 95 5.49 -11.72 25.73
C GLU A 95 4.10 -11.59 26.37
N VAL A 96 3.03 -11.57 25.57
CA VAL A 96 1.72 -11.11 26.05
C VAL A 96 1.08 -12.04 27.08
N ASP A 97 1.39 -13.34 27.04
CA ASP A 97 0.78 -14.32 27.93
C ASP A 97 1.42 -14.30 29.34
N SER A 98 2.58 -13.68 29.48
CA SER A 98 3.34 -13.59 30.73
C SER A 98 3.29 -12.21 31.39
N HIS A 99 2.72 -11.19 30.73
CA HIS A 99 2.56 -9.85 31.28
C HIS A 99 1.09 -9.48 31.52
N LYS A 100 0.73 -9.22 32.77
CA LYS A 100 -0.62 -8.75 33.14
C LYS A 100 -0.82 -7.24 32.95
N GLU A 101 0.27 -6.47 33.00
CA GLU A 101 0.24 -5.01 32.89
C GLU A 101 0.50 -4.57 31.46
N ASN A 102 -0.11 -3.44 31.07
CA ASN A 102 0.13 -2.86 29.75
C ASN A 102 1.59 -2.38 29.67
N PRO A 103 2.40 -2.86 28.70
CA PRO A 103 3.84 -2.59 28.59
C PRO A 103 4.19 -1.10 28.46
N ILE A 104 3.23 -0.26 28.07
CA ILE A 104 3.40 1.19 28.02
C ILE A 104 3.74 1.76 29.41
N TYR A 105 3.13 1.23 30.48
CA TYR A 105 3.39 1.71 31.84
C TYR A 105 4.84 1.45 32.24
N SER A 106 5.40 0.28 31.89
CA SER A 106 6.81 -0.01 32.14
C SER A 106 7.76 0.96 31.43
N ILE A 107 7.39 1.42 30.24
CA ILE A 107 8.18 2.38 29.44
C ILE A 107 8.10 3.80 30.02
N LEU A 108 6.89 4.21 30.43
CA LEU A 108 6.62 5.57 30.90
C LEU A 108 6.83 5.75 32.41
N LYS A 109 7.01 4.67 33.16
CA LYS A 109 7.30 4.74 34.60
C LYS A 109 8.47 5.68 34.87
N ASP A 110 8.28 6.56 35.85
CA ASP A 110 9.26 7.57 36.28
C ASP A 110 9.64 8.60 35.20
N LYS A 111 8.91 8.65 34.07
CA LYS A 111 9.06 9.69 33.06
C LYS A 111 8.24 10.94 33.45
N PRO A 112 8.74 12.16 33.13
CA PRO A 112 7.99 13.39 33.31
C PRO A 112 6.62 13.38 32.63
N ASN A 113 5.68 14.17 33.17
CA ASN A 113 4.38 14.37 32.56
C ASN A 113 4.52 14.91 31.12
N GLY A 114 3.64 14.48 30.22
CA GLY A 114 3.66 14.97 28.85
C GLY A 114 2.78 14.18 27.87
N PRO A 115 2.64 14.70 26.64
CA PRO A 115 1.83 14.06 25.61
C PRO A 115 2.50 12.76 25.11
N VAL A 116 1.66 11.77 24.80
CA VAL A 116 2.04 10.44 24.34
C VAL A 116 1.32 10.16 23.03
N ALA A 117 2.07 9.92 21.95
CA ALA A 117 1.50 9.41 20.71
C ALA A 117 1.72 7.90 20.66
N PHE A 118 0.63 7.14 20.76
CA PHE A 118 0.64 5.69 20.64
C PHE A 118 0.22 5.28 19.23
N PHE A 119 0.99 4.47 18.51
CA PHE A 119 0.64 4.07 17.14
C PHE A 119 0.89 2.59 16.87
N ARG A 120 0.14 2.01 15.94
CA ARG A 120 0.29 0.61 15.53
C ARG A 120 1.06 0.47 14.22
N LEU A 121 1.76 -0.64 14.06
CA LEU A 121 2.41 -1.04 12.82
C LEU A 121 2.44 -2.57 12.74
N ASP A 122 1.93 -3.12 11.64
CA ASP A 122 1.93 -4.57 11.41
C ASP A 122 3.36 -5.06 11.07
N ASP A 123 3.64 -6.35 11.26
CA ASP A 123 5.02 -6.91 11.17
C ASP A 123 5.56 -7.00 9.74
N ASP A 124 4.70 -6.84 8.74
CA ASP A 124 4.99 -6.81 7.32
C ASP A 124 4.86 -5.42 6.69
N ASP A 125 4.46 -4.38 7.42
CA ASP A 125 4.31 -3.02 6.90
C ASP A 125 5.45 -2.08 7.35
N LEU A 126 5.58 -0.95 6.64
CA LEU A 126 6.63 0.02 6.89
C LEU A 126 6.07 1.42 7.16
N LEU A 127 6.76 2.17 8.01
CA LEU A 127 6.58 3.62 8.15
C LEU A 127 7.76 4.35 7.52
N THR A 128 7.51 5.56 7.04
CA THR A 128 8.58 6.41 6.50
C THR A 128 9.50 6.91 7.60
N VAL A 129 10.73 7.29 7.23
CA VAL A 129 11.69 7.91 8.16
C VAL A 129 11.26 9.27 8.72
N ASP A 130 10.25 9.90 8.12
CA ASP A 130 9.69 11.18 8.55
C ASP A 130 8.37 11.04 9.32
N TYR A 131 7.91 9.81 9.58
CA TYR A 131 6.64 9.56 10.24
C TYR A 131 6.55 10.24 11.61
N LEU A 132 7.56 10.07 12.49
CA LEU A 132 7.55 10.72 13.81
C LEU A 132 7.59 12.25 13.72
N SER A 133 8.37 12.81 12.79
CA SER A 133 8.42 14.27 12.56
C SER A 133 7.09 14.84 12.07
N ASN A 134 6.28 14.06 11.35
CA ASN A 134 4.94 14.48 10.96
C ASN A 134 3.92 14.29 12.09
N LEU A 135 4.05 13.21 12.86
CA LEU A 135 3.19 12.93 14.01
C LEU A 135 3.42 13.91 15.18
N GLU A 136 4.63 14.41 15.35
CA GLU A 136 5.01 15.40 16.36
C GLU A 136 4.08 16.62 16.37
N LYS A 137 3.67 17.09 15.20
CA LYS A 137 2.73 18.22 15.02
C LYS A 137 1.42 18.04 15.79
N TYR A 138 1.03 16.78 15.99
CA TYR A 138 -0.21 16.39 16.66
C TYR A 138 0.03 15.80 18.06
N ASN A 139 1.27 15.55 18.46
CA ASN A 139 1.61 15.02 19.78
C ASN A 139 1.66 16.14 20.85
N ALA A 140 0.52 16.80 21.04
CA ALA A 140 0.38 17.96 21.92
C ALA A 140 -0.92 17.90 22.73
N PRO A 141 -1.00 18.58 23.89
CA PRO A 141 -2.20 18.59 24.74
C PRO A 141 -3.49 19.00 24.00
N ALA A 142 -3.38 19.87 23.00
CA ALA A 142 -4.52 20.34 22.20
C ALA A 142 -5.22 19.23 21.39
N TYR A 143 -4.53 18.10 21.17
CA TYR A 143 -5.04 16.96 20.39
C TYR A 143 -5.29 15.73 21.27
N LYS A 144 -5.28 15.89 22.60
CA LYS A 144 -5.57 14.80 23.54
C LYS A 144 -6.92 14.14 23.21
N ASN A 145 -6.97 12.82 23.29
CA ASN A 145 -8.13 11.98 22.99
C ASN A 145 -8.58 12.00 21.52
N MET A 146 -7.71 12.45 20.61
CA MET A 146 -7.90 12.33 19.17
C MET A 146 -7.08 11.17 18.60
N ALA A 147 -7.51 10.66 17.45
CA ALA A 147 -6.68 9.83 16.61
C ALA A 147 -6.07 10.65 15.46
N VAL A 148 -4.92 10.20 14.98
CA VAL A 148 -4.25 10.72 13.78
C VAL A 148 -4.16 9.59 12.77
N SER A 149 -4.60 9.87 11.55
CA SER A 149 -4.49 8.94 10.44
C SER A 149 -3.83 9.62 9.25
N PHE A 150 -2.68 9.09 8.86
CA PHE A 150 -2.02 9.52 7.65
C PHE A 150 -2.55 8.76 6.45
N GLY A 151 -3.36 9.42 5.61
CA GLY A 151 -4.10 8.73 4.56
C GLY A 151 -3.29 8.42 3.31
N LYS A 152 -2.10 9.01 3.13
CA LYS A 152 -1.29 8.85 1.92
C LYS A 152 -0.10 7.93 2.17
N GLY A 153 0.07 6.94 1.29
CA GLY A 153 1.11 5.93 1.39
C GLY A 153 1.50 5.33 0.04
N ILE A 154 2.20 4.21 0.12
CA ILE A 154 2.60 3.37 -1.02
C ILE A 154 2.10 1.95 -0.81
N ILE A 155 1.68 1.28 -1.87
CA ILE A 155 1.56 -0.18 -1.87
C ILE A 155 2.83 -0.74 -2.50
N GLY A 156 3.50 -1.64 -1.80
CA GLY A 156 4.69 -2.34 -2.28
C GLY A 156 4.41 -3.82 -2.51
N LEU A 157 4.62 -4.32 -3.74
CA LEU A 157 4.58 -5.76 -4.01
C LEU A 157 5.89 -6.40 -3.53
N TYR A 158 5.81 -7.33 -2.58
CA TYR A 158 6.95 -8.10 -2.10
C TYR A 158 6.89 -9.55 -2.58
N GLU A 159 7.84 -9.93 -3.42
CA GLU A 159 7.97 -11.27 -3.99
C GLU A 159 9.44 -11.62 -4.19
N ASN A 160 9.76 -12.92 -4.16
CA ASN A 160 11.13 -13.40 -4.34
C ASN A 160 12.15 -12.65 -3.47
N ASN A 161 11.77 -12.37 -2.22
CA ASN A 161 12.54 -11.64 -1.22
C ASN A 161 12.89 -10.18 -1.58
N ASN A 162 12.10 -9.53 -2.44
CA ASN A 162 12.33 -8.16 -2.89
C ASN A 162 11.02 -7.39 -3.07
N TYR A 163 11.08 -6.07 -2.93
CA TYR A 163 10.01 -5.20 -3.43
C TYR A 163 10.19 -5.01 -4.94
N THR A 164 9.15 -5.30 -5.73
CA THR A 164 9.21 -5.32 -7.20
C THR A 164 8.25 -4.31 -7.86
N ASP A 165 7.25 -3.83 -7.14
CA ASP A 165 6.30 -2.85 -7.64
C ASP A 165 5.91 -1.85 -6.54
N PHE A 166 5.75 -0.56 -6.89
CA PHE A 166 5.40 0.53 -5.98
C PHE A 166 4.26 1.36 -6.57
N ARG A 167 3.13 1.44 -5.85
CA ARG A 167 1.93 2.16 -6.26
C ARG A 167 1.57 3.27 -5.28
N ASP A 168 1.22 4.44 -5.79
CA ASP A 168 0.74 5.54 -4.96
C ASP A 168 -0.69 5.25 -4.48
N VAL A 169 -0.95 5.39 -3.18
CA VAL A 169 -2.25 5.13 -2.60
C VAL A 169 -2.67 6.24 -1.64
N VAL A 170 -3.98 6.55 -1.64
CA VAL A 170 -4.63 7.34 -0.61
C VAL A 170 -5.80 6.52 -0.06
N GLN A 171 -5.73 6.15 1.21
CA GLN A 171 -6.75 5.40 1.94
C GLN A 171 -7.41 6.28 3.01
N LYS A 172 -8.70 6.01 3.27
CA LYS A 172 -9.41 6.58 4.41
C LYS A 172 -9.11 5.69 5.62
N TYR A 173 -8.44 6.26 6.62
CA TYR A 173 -8.09 5.61 7.89
C TYR A 173 -7.26 4.31 7.78
N PRO A 174 -6.13 4.30 7.05
CA PRO A 174 -5.26 3.11 7.03
C PRO A 174 -4.85 2.71 8.45
N SER A 175 -4.74 1.40 8.69
CA SER A 175 -4.26 0.88 9.96
C SER A 175 -2.76 1.15 10.19
N MET A 176 -1.98 1.25 9.11
CA MET A 176 -0.53 1.43 9.14
C MET A 176 -0.18 2.81 9.71
N GLY A 177 0.41 2.83 10.91
CA GLY A 177 0.72 4.09 11.58
C GLY A 177 -0.52 4.85 12.02
N GLN A 178 -1.64 4.18 12.26
CA GLN A 178 -2.76 4.83 12.96
C GLN A 178 -2.32 5.15 14.38
N ALA A 179 -2.43 6.41 14.77
CA ALA A 179 -1.97 6.91 16.06
C ALA A 179 -3.13 7.44 16.93
N TYR A 180 -2.92 7.40 18.23
CA TYR A 180 -3.82 7.89 19.27
C TYR A 180 -3.02 8.81 20.19
N ILE A 181 -3.54 10.01 20.42
CA ILE A 181 -2.86 11.03 21.22
C ILE A 181 -3.43 10.99 22.64
N GLY A 182 -2.56 10.63 23.58
CA GLY A 182 -2.84 10.57 24.99
C GLY A 182 -1.97 11.52 25.81
N TYR A 183 -2.07 11.38 27.12
CA TYR A 183 -1.29 12.17 28.06
C TYR A 183 -0.84 11.31 29.24
N TRP A 184 0.45 11.35 29.53
CA TRP A 184 1.05 10.75 30.72
C TRP A 184 1.08 11.79 31.83
N GLN A 185 0.43 11.46 32.95
CA GLN A 185 0.36 12.33 34.11
C GLN A 185 0.23 11.50 35.39
N ASP A 186 1.06 11.82 36.39
CA ASP A 186 0.96 11.26 37.74
C ASP A 186 0.98 9.72 37.75
N ASN A 187 1.88 9.14 36.95
CA ASN A 187 2.02 7.70 36.71
C ASN A 187 0.79 7.00 36.10
N SER A 188 -0.08 7.77 35.45
CA SER A 188 -1.25 7.27 34.72
C SER A 188 -1.22 7.72 33.26
N LEU A 189 -1.65 6.83 32.36
CA LEU A 189 -1.79 7.13 30.95
C LEU A 189 -3.27 7.25 30.60
N GLU A 190 -3.66 8.43 30.15
CA GLU A 190 -4.95 8.62 29.49
C GLU A 190 -4.75 8.48 27.98
N LEU A 191 -5.35 7.45 27.39
CA LEU A 191 -5.47 7.27 25.94
C LEU A 191 -6.95 7.17 25.58
N PRO A 192 -7.36 7.65 24.39
CA PRO A 192 -8.70 7.37 23.88
C PRO A 192 -8.89 5.86 23.66
N PRO A 193 -10.14 5.35 23.70
CA PRO A 193 -10.39 3.95 23.40
C PRO A 193 -9.95 3.61 21.97
N PHE A 194 -9.46 2.38 21.78
CA PHE A 194 -9.05 1.89 20.48
C PHE A 194 -10.27 1.34 19.73
N TYR A 195 -10.65 2.01 18.64
CA TYR A 195 -11.73 1.58 17.76
C TYR A 195 -11.18 0.91 16.51
N SER A 196 -12.06 0.23 15.77
CA SER A 196 -11.72 -0.26 14.45
C SER A 196 -11.35 0.93 13.54
N HIS A 197 -10.32 0.74 12.72
CA HIS A 197 -9.84 1.78 11.84
C HIS A 197 -10.87 2.17 10.77
N HIS A 198 -11.81 1.29 10.40
CA HIS A 198 -12.81 1.55 9.35
C HIS A 198 -13.87 2.59 9.75
N ASP A 199 -14.14 2.73 11.04
CA ASP A 199 -15.23 3.52 11.63
C ASP A 199 -14.72 4.45 12.75
N LEU A 200 -13.42 4.75 12.74
CA LEU A 200 -12.75 5.55 13.77
C LEU A 200 -13.41 6.93 13.96
N ASP A 201 -13.79 7.59 12.87
CA ASP A 201 -14.44 8.91 12.86
C ASP A 201 -15.88 8.93 13.39
N GLN A 202 -16.49 7.76 13.57
CA GLN A 202 -17.81 7.62 14.17
C GLN A 202 -17.74 7.53 15.70
N ASN A 203 -16.55 7.27 16.25
CA ASN A 203 -16.35 6.97 17.66
C ASN A 203 -15.50 8.03 18.39
N ILE A 204 -14.48 8.59 17.74
CA ILE A 204 -13.61 9.66 18.28
C ILE A 204 -13.24 10.69 17.21
N PRO A 205 -12.85 11.93 17.58
CA PRO A 205 -12.32 12.88 16.62
C PRO A 205 -11.03 12.37 15.95
N VAL A 206 -10.96 12.51 14.62
CA VAL A 206 -9.83 12.03 13.81
C VAL A 206 -9.21 13.16 13.00
N ILE A 207 -7.90 13.30 13.09
CA ILE A 207 -7.09 14.14 12.21
C ILE A 207 -6.71 13.29 10.99
N VAL A 208 -7.09 13.76 9.79
CA VAL A 208 -6.69 13.15 8.53
C VAL A 208 -5.64 14.01 7.86
N ASP A 209 -4.42 13.49 7.76
CA ASP A 209 -3.31 14.17 7.09
C ASP A 209 -2.79 13.31 5.93
N SER A 210 -3.12 13.73 4.70
CA SER A 210 -2.71 13.02 3.47
C SER A 210 -1.72 13.85 2.64
N ILE A 211 -1.00 14.79 3.27
CA ILE A 211 -0.06 15.67 2.56
C ILE A 211 1.16 14.86 2.08
N ASN A 212 1.76 14.10 2.99
CA ASN A 212 2.98 13.34 2.76
C ASN A 212 2.73 11.83 2.70
N ILE A 213 3.60 11.10 2.01
CA ILE A 213 3.62 9.62 2.05
C ILE A 213 4.12 9.22 3.42
N MET A 214 3.36 8.44 4.19
CA MET A 214 3.68 8.14 5.59
C MET A 214 3.84 6.65 5.90
N TYR A 215 3.37 5.78 5.01
CA TYR A 215 3.46 4.33 5.15
C TYR A 215 3.73 3.63 3.82
N LEU A 216 4.26 2.42 3.88
CA LEU A 216 4.21 1.44 2.81
C LEU A 216 3.40 0.24 3.32
N GLN A 217 2.33 -0.08 2.60
CA GLN A 217 1.55 -1.28 2.78
C GLN A 217 2.15 -2.39 1.93
N THR A 218 2.57 -3.47 2.54
CA THR A 218 3.16 -4.57 1.80
C THR A 218 2.08 -5.46 1.24
N TYR A 219 2.22 -5.91 0.01
CA TYR A 219 1.41 -6.94 -0.61
C TYR A 219 2.28 -8.16 -0.86
N HIS A 220 1.92 -9.31 -0.30
CA HIS A 220 2.65 -10.56 -0.52
C HIS A 220 1.74 -11.78 -0.43
N LYS A 221 2.21 -12.92 -0.97
CA LYS A 221 1.41 -14.15 -1.12
C LYS A 221 0.92 -14.73 0.22
N GLN A 222 1.66 -14.51 1.30
CA GLN A 222 1.40 -15.06 2.64
C GLN A 222 0.60 -14.11 3.54
N GLN A 223 -0.06 -13.09 2.98
CA GLN A 223 -0.98 -12.25 3.75
C GLN A 223 -2.26 -12.99 4.09
N ASP A 224 -2.77 -12.74 5.30
CA ASP A 224 -3.95 -13.42 5.83
C ASP A 224 -5.22 -13.13 4.99
N THR A 225 -5.28 -11.96 4.34
CA THR A 225 -6.37 -11.59 3.41
C THR A 225 -6.37 -12.41 2.12
N ASN A 226 -5.20 -12.89 1.68
CA ASN A 226 -5.03 -13.62 0.41
C ASN A 226 -5.29 -15.13 0.54
N TYR A 227 -5.25 -15.67 1.77
CA TYR A 227 -5.43 -17.11 2.02
C TYR A 227 -6.85 -17.63 1.69
N ARG A 228 -7.83 -16.74 1.47
CA ARG A 228 -9.21 -17.12 1.12
C ARG A 228 -9.40 -17.59 -0.33
N PHE A 229 -8.36 -17.59 -1.16
CA PHE A 229 -8.42 -17.92 -2.59
C PHE A 229 -7.43 -19.04 -2.95
N SER A 230 -7.64 -19.80 -4.04
CA SER A 230 -6.67 -20.80 -4.51
C SER A 230 -5.38 -20.15 -5.03
N LYS A 231 -4.23 -20.86 -4.95
CA LYS A 231 -2.88 -20.33 -5.27
C LYS A 231 -2.77 -19.61 -6.62
N ASP A 232 -3.36 -20.16 -7.69
CA ASP A 232 -3.32 -19.53 -9.03
C ASP A 232 -4.21 -18.29 -9.12
N THR A 233 -5.33 -18.29 -8.41
CA THR A 233 -6.25 -17.14 -8.34
C THR A 233 -5.63 -16.01 -7.52
N GLN A 234 -4.82 -16.31 -6.50
CA GLN A 234 -4.19 -15.32 -5.61
C GLN A 234 -3.25 -14.36 -6.36
N SER A 235 -2.40 -14.85 -7.26
CA SER A 235 -1.44 -14.00 -7.97
C SER A 235 -2.15 -13.01 -8.91
N ASN A 236 -3.15 -13.50 -9.64
CA ASN A 236 -3.94 -12.68 -10.56
C ASN A 236 -4.80 -11.65 -9.82
N LEU A 237 -5.39 -12.04 -8.68
CA LEU A 237 -6.16 -11.12 -7.83
C LEU A 237 -5.29 -10.03 -7.21
N MET A 238 -4.10 -10.37 -6.72
CA MET A 238 -3.16 -9.40 -6.13
C MET A 238 -2.72 -8.38 -7.18
N MET A 239 -2.37 -8.84 -8.39
CA MET A 239 -2.04 -7.95 -9.50
C MET A 239 -3.24 -7.10 -9.93
N ALA A 240 -4.45 -7.66 -9.94
CA ALA A 240 -5.68 -6.92 -10.24
C ALA A 240 -5.96 -5.83 -9.21
N GLU A 241 -5.65 -6.09 -7.94
CA GLU A 241 -5.74 -5.11 -6.85
C GLU A 241 -4.71 -4.00 -7.01
N LEU A 242 -3.44 -4.36 -7.27
CA LEU A 242 -2.36 -3.40 -7.51
C LEU A 242 -2.66 -2.48 -8.71
N ALA A 243 -3.25 -3.03 -9.76
CA ALA A 243 -3.65 -2.31 -10.98
C ALA A 243 -4.68 -1.19 -10.73
N LYS A 244 -5.37 -1.18 -9.58
CA LYS A 244 -6.28 -0.09 -9.20
C LYS A 244 -5.53 1.19 -8.81
N TYR A 245 -4.25 1.07 -8.47
CA TYR A 245 -3.43 2.16 -7.97
C TYR A 245 -2.38 2.58 -9.02
N PRO A 246 -2.18 3.89 -9.21
CA PRO A 246 -1.17 4.39 -10.15
C PRO A 246 0.24 3.96 -9.73
N ARG A 247 1.10 3.58 -10.69
CA ARG A 247 2.53 3.38 -10.44
C ARG A 247 3.11 4.68 -9.91
N SER A 248 3.99 4.56 -8.91
CA SER A 248 4.69 5.74 -8.41
C SER A 248 5.61 6.32 -9.47
N LYS A 249 5.66 7.66 -9.56
CA LYS A 249 6.32 8.39 -10.66
C LYS A 249 7.63 9.08 -10.28
N THR A 250 8.02 9.10 -9.01
CA THR A 250 9.19 9.90 -8.57
C THR A 250 10.10 9.12 -7.65
N THR A 251 11.19 8.61 -8.21
CA THR A 251 12.24 7.82 -7.54
C THR A 251 12.83 8.52 -6.32
N THR A 252 13.38 9.72 -6.50
CA THR A 252 14.07 10.48 -5.44
C THR A 252 13.17 10.73 -4.23
N LYS A 253 11.86 10.92 -4.47
CA LYS A 253 10.90 11.14 -3.40
C LYS A 253 10.68 9.87 -2.57
N LEU A 254 10.59 8.72 -3.21
CA LEU A 254 10.42 7.42 -2.53
C LEU A 254 11.66 7.00 -1.76
N GLU A 255 12.86 7.18 -2.34
CA GLU A 255 14.12 6.84 -1.67
C GLU A 255 14.31 7.64 -0.37
N ASN A 256 13.90 8.91 -0.37
CA ASN A 256 13.95 9.74 0.83
C ASN A 256 13.04 9.20 1.94
N TYR A 257 11.85 8.70 1.58
CA TYR A 257 10.90 8.13 2.55
C TYR A 257 11.28 6.72 3.03
N PHE A 258 11.83 5.90 2.13
CA PHE A 258 12.19 4.49 2.37
C PHE A 258 13.63 4.19 1.94
N PRO A 259 14.65 4.79 2.59
CA PRO A 259 16.04 4.67 2.15
C PRO A 259 16.61 3.25 2.23
N ILE A 260 16.02 2.37 3.04
CA ILE A 260 16.40 0.95 3.10
C ILE A 260 15.99 0.21 1.81
N LEU A 261 15.00 0.73 1.07
CA LEU A 261 14.51 0.14 -0.18
C LEU A 261 15.15 0.78 -1.43
N LYS A 262 16.25 1.53 -1.28
CA LYS A 262 16.86 2.29 -2.38
C LYS A 262 17.08 1.43 -3.62
N GLU A 263 17.75 0.29 -3.48
CA GLU A 263 18.04 -0.61 -4.61
C GLU A 263 16.75 -1.17 -5.24
N ASN A 264 15.74 -1.51 -4.44
CA ASN A 264 14.44 -1.97 -4.95
C ASN A 264 13.72 -0.87 -5.74
N ILE A 265 13.78 0.37 -5.25
CA ILE A 265 13.17 1.54 -5.88
C ILE A 265 13.90 1.84 -7.19
N GLU A 266 15.23 1.93 -7.19
CA GLU A 266 16.04 2.13 -8.40
C GLU A 266 15.71 1.06 -9.46
N TYR A 267 15.73 -0.22 -9.07
CA TYR A 267 15.40 -1.33 -9.94
C TYR A 267 13.97 -1.23 -10.54
N PHE A 268 12.99 -0.86 -9.73
CA PHE A 268 11.61 -0.67 -10.18
C PHE A 268 11.49 0.41 -11.26
N PHE A 269 12.24 1.50 -11.13
CA PHE A 269 12.24 2.59 -12.11
C PHE A 269 13.09 2.28 -13.35
N GLU A 270 14.19 1.56 -13.20
CA GLU A 270 15.07 1.13 -14.31
C GLU A 270 14.38 0.11 -15.22
N LYS A 271 13.57 -0.79 -14.66
CA LYS A 271 12.86 -1.84 -15.43
C LYS A 271 11.63 -1.38 -16.22
N LYS A 272 11.44 -0.08 -16.41
CA LYS A 272 10.30 0.46 -17.18
C LYS A 272 10.53 0.31 -18.69
N GLU A 273 10.36 -0.90 -19.21
CA GLU A 273 10.32 -1.13 -20.65
C GLU A 273 9.01 -0.59 -21.25
N SER A 274 9.12 0.28 -22.24
CA SER A 274 7.96 0.73 -23.02
C SER A 274 7.87 -0.03 -24.32
N TYR A 275 6.71 -0.62 -24.59
CA TYR A 275 6.46 -1.45 -25.78
C TYR A 275 5.77 -0.68 -26.90
N PHE A 276 5.12 0.41 -26.53
CA PHE A 276 4.52 1.34 -27.47
C PHE A 276 4.57 2.75 -26.89
N LYS A 277 4.88 3.73 -27.73
CA LYS A 277 4.87 5.15 -27.40
C LYS A 277 4.24 5.95 -28.53
N LEU A 278 3.29 6.79 -28.19
CA LEU A 278 2.67 7.76 -29.09
C LEU A 278 2.75 9.14 -28.44
N LYS A 279 3.42 10.09 -29.09
CA LYS A 279 3.65 11.43 -28.56
C LYS A 279 3.32 12.48 -29.60
N ASP A 280 2.99 13.67 -29.11
CA ASP A 280 2.82 14.91 -29.87
C ASP A 280 1.96 14.76 -31.13
N LYS A 281 0.80 14.13 -31.01
CA LYS A 281 -0.06 13.79 -32.16
C LYS A 281 -1.43 14.44 -32.07
N ASN A 282 -1.77 15.22 -33.10
CA ASN A 282 -3.12 15.73 -33.29
C ASN A 282 -4.02 14.64 -33.89
N ILE A 283 -5.21 14.47 -33.32
CA ILE A 283 -6.27 13.64 -33.86
C ILE A 283 -7.51 14.50 -34.10
N ALA A 284 -8.11 14.38 -35.28
CA ALA A 284 -9.33 15.09 -35.66
C ALA A 284 -10.39 14.14 -36.25
N GLN A 285 -10.01 12.88 -36.51
CA GLN A 285 -10.97 11.84 -36.89
C GLN A 285 -11.63 11.27 -35.64
N ARG A 286 -12.87 10.80 -35.78
CA ARG A 286 -13.59 10.17 -34.67
C ARG A 286 -12.85 8.94 -34.15
N ASN A 287 -12.32 8.10 -35.03
CA ASN A 287 -11.56 6.89 -34.71
C ASN A 287 -10.14 7.02 -35.23
N ASN A 288 -9.15 6.76 -34.38
CA ASN A 288 -7.74 6.87 -34.74
C ASN A 288 -7.03 5.58 -34.32
N VAL A 289 -6.47 4.88 -35.31
CA VAL A 289 -5.93 3.54 -35.14
C VAL A 289 -4.42 3.56 -35.20
N TYR A 290 -3.76 2.88 -34.25
CA TYR A 290 -2.30 2.78 -34.18
C TYR A 290 -1.89 1.31 -34.02
N PRO A 291 -1.22 0.71 -35.02
CA PRO A 291 -0.69 -0.65 -34.89
C PRO A 291 0.51 -0.67 -33.94
N ILE A 292 0.71 -1.82 -33.28
CA ILE A 292 1.86 -2.10 -32.42
C ILE A 292 2.70 -3.19 -33.09
N GLU A 293 3.87 -2.82 -33.59
CA GLU A 293 4.75 -3.73 -34.33
C GLU A 293 5.53 -4.68 -33.41
N LYS A 294 5.93 -4.20 -32.22
CA LYS A 294 6.73 -4.96 -31.24
C LYS A 294 5.92 -5.23 -29.98
N GLY A 295 5.03 -6.22 -30.06
CA GLY A 295 4.26 -6.72 -28.92
C GLY A 295 4.96 -7.87 -28.18
N TYR A 296 4.87 -7.86 -26.85
CA TYR A 296 5.35 -8.94 -25.98
C TYR A 296 4.15 -9.70 -25.40
N LYS A 297 4.29 -11.02 -25.23
CA LYS A 297 3.23 -11.81 -24.60
C LYS A 297 3.23 -11.49 -23.11
N LYS A 298 2.18 -10.83 -22.65
CA LYS A 298 1.95 -10.52 -21.25
C LYS A 298 0.50 -10.78 -20.90
N ASP A 299 0.27 -11.09 -19.64
CA ASP A 299 -1.04 -11.14 -19.02
C ASP A 299 -1.39 -9.80 -18.35
N ILE A 300 -0.42 -8.95 -18.05
CA ILE A 300 -0.64 -7.63 -17.44
C ILE A 300 -0.09 -6.53 -18.35
N PHE A 301 -0.90 -5.51 -18.57
CA PHE A 301 -0.55 -4.33 -19.35
C PHE A 301 -0.87 -3.06 -18.60
N GLU A 302 -0.02 -2.06 -18.77
CA GLU A 302 -0.23 -0.74 -18.20
C GLU A 302 -0.08 0.32 -19.29
N CYS A 303 -1.02 1.25 -19.34
CA CYS A 303 -1.09 2.32 -20.32
C CYS A 303 -1.13 3.65 -19.59
N GLU A 304 0.00 4.37 -19.61
CA GLU A 304 0.06 5.77 -19.21
C GLU A 304 -0.44 6.64 -20.35
N TYR A 305 -1.27 7.63 -20.05
CA TYR A 305 -1.79 8.53 -21.06
C TYR A 305 -1.90 9.96 -20.56
N THR A 306 -1.74 10.91 -21.46
CA THR A 306 -2.06 12.32 -21.33
C THR A 306 -2.55 12.83 -22.68
N ILE A 307 -3.82 13.18 -22.74
CA ILE A 307 -4.52 13.67 -23.93
C ILE A 307 -5.19 14.99 -23.57
N GLU A 308 -4.89 16.03 -24.33
CA GLU A 308 -5.44 17.37 -24.16
C GLU A 308 -6.55 17.59 -25.20
N LEU A 309 -7.69 18.10 -24.75
CA LEU A 309 -8.84 18.47 -25.57
C LEU A 309 -8.89 20.00 -25.67
N PRO A 310 -9.29 20.56 -26.82
CA PRO A 310 -9.39 22.02 -26.99
C PRO A 310 -10.36 22.64 -25.98
N GLU A 311 -11.50 21.97 -25.76
CA GLU A 311 -12.54 22.42 -24.87
C GLU A 311 -12.29 21.98 -23.42
N LYS A 312 -12.30 22.93 -22.49
CA LYS A 312 -11.96 22.71 -21.06
C LYS A 312 -13.13 22.17 -20.22
N PHE A 313 -13.92 21.27 -20.77
CA PHE A 313 -15.04 20.67 -20.05
C PHE A 313 -14.62 19.44 -19.25
N VAL A 314 -15.40 19.13 -18.22
CA VAL A 314 -15.38 17.81 -17.58
C VAL A 314 -16.28 16.89 -18.40
N SER A 315 -15.74 15.76 -18.85
CA SER A 315 -16.55 14.72 -19.46
C SER A 315 -16.08 13.34 -18.99
N PRO A 316 -16.94 12.55 -18.33
CA PRO A 316 -16.55 11.24 -17.81
C PRO A 316 -16.29 10.22 -18.93
N LYS A 317 -16.78 10.48 -20.14
CA LYS A 317 -16.68 9.59 -21.31
C LYS A 317 -16.22 10.36 -22.55
N ALA A 318 -15.21 11.21 -22.38
CA ALA A 318 -14.72 12.06 -23.48
C ALA A 318 -14.08 11.22 -24.59
N ILE A 319 -13.19 10.31 -24.18
CA ILE A 319 -12.37 9.49 -25.06
C ILE A 319 -12.61 8.03 -24.70
N LEU A 320 -12.58 7.17 -25.71
CA LEU A 320 -12.57 5.73 -25.56
C LEU A 320 -11.23 5.22 -26.10
N ILE A 321 -10.54 4.41 -25.31
CA ILE A 321 -9.34 3.68 -25.75
C ILE A 321 -9.66 2.18 -25.83
N SER A 322 -9.40 1.59 -27.00
CA SER A 322 -9.64 0.19 -27.30
C SER A 322 -8.33 -0.54 -27.60
N PHE A 323 -8.28 -1.81 -27.23
CA PHE A 323 -7.12 -2.68 -27.42
C PHE A 323 -7.50 -3.90 -28.26
N SER A 324 -6.67 -4.22 -29.25
CA SER A 324 -6.77 -5.47 -30.01
C SER A 324 -5.57 -6.36 -29.73
N PHE A 325 -5.77 -7.67 -29.81
CA PHE A 325 -4.80 -8.67 -29.41
C PHE A 325 -4.43 -9.60 -30.58
N ASP A 326 -3.37 -10.38 -30.43
CA ASP A 326 -2.90 -11.38 -31.42
C ASP A 326 -3.74 -12.66 -31.44
N LYS A 327 -4.60 -12.85 -30.44
CA LYS A 327 -5.58 -13.93 -30.31
C LYS A 327 -6.84 -13.41 -29.61
N ASP A 328 -7.88 -14.23 -29.58
CA ASP A 328 -9.03 -13.97 -28.70
C ASP A 328 -8.57 -14.03 -27.24
N VAL A 329 -9.02 -13.05 -26.45
CA VAL A 329 -8.64 -12.92 -25.04
C VAL A 329 -9.86 -12.67 -24.17
N GLU A 330 -9.76 -13.14 -22.94
CA GLU A 330 -10.64 -12.75 -21.84
C GLU A 330 -9.90 -11.82 -20.89
N VAL A 331 -10.49 -10.66 -20.59
CA VAL A 331 -9.95 -9.71 -19.62
C VAL A 331 -10.54 -10.02 -18.25
N SER A 332 -9.68 -10.26 -17.28
CA SER A 332 -10.01 -10.49 -15.87
C SER A 332 -10.36 -9.18 -15.15
N SER A 333 -9.68 -8.08 -15.48
CA SER A 333 -9.87 -6.77 -14.83
C SER A 333 -9.38 -5.61 -15.71
N GLY A 334 -9.89 -4.41 -15.48
CA GLY A 334 -9.40 -3.15 -16.06
C GLY A 334 -10.17 -2.64 -17.28
N LEU A 335 -10.52 -3.52 -18.22
CA LEU A 335 -11.28 -3.20 -19.45
C LEU A 335 -12.72 -3.73 -19.42
N ILE A 336 -13.56 -3.18 -20.29
CA ILE A 336 -14.93 -3.61 -20.54
C ILE A 336 -15.01 -4.15 -21.97
N PHE A 337 -15.75 -5.23 -22.19
CA PHE A 337 -16.02 -5.74 -23.54
C PHE A 337 -17.24 -5.06 -24.15
N SER A 338 -17.13 -4.67 -25.41
CA SER A 338 -18.23 -4.17 -26.24
C SER A 338 -18.55 -5.18 -27.34
N SER A 339 -19.83 -5.50 -27.51
CA SER A 339 -20.31 -6.34 -28.61
C SER A 339 -20.31 -5.63 -29.96
N TYR A 340 -20.10 -4.31 -29.99
CA TYR A 340 -19.93 -3.56 -31.24
C TYR A 340 -18.63 -3.97 -31.92
N LYS A 341 -18.73 -4.40 -33.19
CA LYS A 341 -17.64 -5.01 -33.98
C LYS A 341 -16.34 -4.20 -34.02
N ASN A 342 -16.40 -2.88 -33.82
CA ASN A 342 -15.26 -1.98 -33.93
C ASN A 342 -14.69 -1.51 -32.58
N ILE A 343 -15.24 -1.93 -31.43
CA ILE A 343 -14.76 -1.47 -30.11
C ILE A 343 -13.97 -2.57 -29.39
N GLY A 344 -14.55 -3.77 -29.25
CA GLY A 344 -13.90 -4.86 -28.51
C GLY A 344 -13.64 -4.52 -27.04
N TRP A 345 -12.42 -4.79 -26.55
CA TRP A 345 -12.01 -4.48 -25.18
C TRP A 345 -11.55 -3.03 -25.03
N PHE A 346 -12.18 -2.28 -24.14
CA PHE A 346 -11.98 -0.83 -24.06
C PHE A 346 -12.08 -0.24 -22.64
N LYS A 347 -11.68 1.03 -22.52
CA LYS A 347 -11.91 1.89 -21.35
C LYS A 347 -12.32 3.30 -21.77
N TYR A 348 -13.23 3.91 -21.01
CA TYR A 348 -13.46 5.35 -21.11
C TYR A 348 -12.41 6.13 -20.34
N LEU A 349 -11.86 7.16 -20.96
CA LEU A 349 -10.96 8.12 -20.32
C LEU A 349 -11.76 9.38 -20.01
N SER A 350 -11.85 9.68 -18.72
CA SER A 350 -12.51 10.89 -18.23
C SER A 350 -11.57 12.08 -18.34
N THR A 351 -12.13 13.25 -18.63
CA THR A 351 -11.38 14.50 -18.67
C THR A 351 -11.78 15.41 -17.53
N ALA A 352 -10.79 16.13 -16.99
CA ALA A 352 -10.99 17.24 -16.08
C ALA A 352 -10.36 18.48 -16.71
N ASN A 353 -11.13 19.54 -16.90
CA ASN A 353 -10.68 20.78 -17.55
C ASN A 353 -10.02 20.55 -18.92
N GLY A 354 -10.58 19.64 -19.72
CA GLY A 354 -10.06 19.32 -21.05
C GLY A 354 -8.80 18.43 -21.05
N VAL A 355 -8.35 17.90 -19.92
CA VAL A 355 -7.21 16.99 -19.88
C VAL A 355 -7.66 15.61 -19.40
N ALA A 356 -7.42 14.59 -20.23
CA ALA A 356 -7.48 13.19 -19.84
C ALA A 356 -6.06 12.73 -19.53
N SER A 357 -5.74 12.54 -18.26
CA SER A 357 -4.42 12.04 -17.86
C SER A 357 -4.55 11.01 -16.77
N GLY A 358 -3.79 9.92 -16.89
CA GLY A 358 -3.83 8.87 -15.89
C GLY A 358 -3.00 7.66 -16.29
N MET A 359 -3.28 6.57 -15.59
CA MET A 359 -2.75 5.26 -15.88
C MET A 359 -3.92 4.28 -15.90
N LEU A 360 -3.95 3.43 -16.92
CA LEU A 360 -4.91 2.34 -17.07
C LEU A 360 -4.11 1.04 -16.97
N SER A 361 -4.48 0.17 -16.04
CA SER A 361 -3.92 -1.18 -15.97
C SER A 361 -5.03 -2.22 -16.19
N PHE A 362 -4.70 -3.28 -16.91
CA PHE A 362 -5.63 -4.37 -17.17
C PHE A 362 -4.93 -5.72 -17.24
N ILE A 363 -5.70 -6.78 -16.97
CA ILE A 363 -5.20 -8.15 -16.82
C ILE A 363 -5.99 -9.09 -17.71
N LEU A 364 -5.28 -9.91 -18.46
CA LEU A 364 -5.80 -11.00 -19.27
C LEU A 364 -5.79 -12.31 -18.48
N LYS A 365 -6.71 -13.22 -18.76
CA LYS A 365 -6.68 -14.59 -18.20
C LYS A 365 -5.49 -15.41 -18.70
N GLU A 366 -5.02 -15.10 -19.90
CA GLU A 366 -3.88 -15.74 -20.52
C GLU A 366 -2.98 -14.71 -21.20
N PRO A 367 -1.65 -14.93 -21.26
CA PRO A 367 -0.75 -14.02 -21.94
C PRO A 367 -1.09 -13.87 -23.44
N ALA A 368 -1.13 -12.63 -23.91
CA ALA A 368 -1.34 -12.25 -25.31
C ALA A 368 -0.47 -11.03 -25.67
N LYS A 369 -0.42 -10.67 -26.95
CA LYS A 369 0.24 -9.44 -27.42
C LYS A 369 -0.81 -8.42 -27.81
N ILE A 370 -0.65 -7.17 -27.41
CA ILE A 370 -1.42 -6.07 -28.01
C ILE A 370 -0.88 -5.84 -29.43
N THR A 371 -1.78 -5.88 -30.41
CA THR A 371 -1.47 -5.66 -31.83
C THR A 371 -1.85 -4.27 -32.30
N ARG A 372 -2.77 -3.61 -31.58
CA ARG A 372 -3.33 -2.33 -31.98
C ARG A 372 -3.95 -1.61 -30.78
N ILE A 373 -3.82 -0.29 -30.78
CA ILE A 373 -4.70 0.59 -30.01
C ILE A 373 -5.58 1.43 -30.93
N GLU A 374 -6.77 1.72 -30.48
CA GLU A 374 -7.69 2.63 -31.14
C GLU A 374 -8.15 3.69 -30.15
N ILE A 375 -8.10 4.95 -30.56
CA ILE A 375 -8.51 6.11 -29.77
C ILE A 375 -9.70 6.73 -30.48
N THR A 376 -10.84 6.68 -29.80
CA THR A 376 -12.10 7.22 -30.28
C THR A 376 -12.46 8.47 -29.50
N LEU A 377 -12.68 9.58 -30.22
CA LEU A 377 -13.37 10.76 -29.67
C LEU A 377 -14.84 10.39 -29.50
N TRP A 378 -15.23 10.02 -28.28
CA TRP A 378 -16.52 9.41 -28.01
C TRP A 378 -17.62 10.45 -27.83
N ASP A 379 -17.30 11.51 -27.09
CA ASP A 379 -18.19 12.63 -26.82
C ASP A 379 -18.12 13.63 -27.97
N GLU A 380 -19.25 13.81 -28.67
CA GLU A 380 -19.33 14.53 -29.93
C GLU A 380 -19.04 16.03 -29.82
N ARG A 381 -19.00 16.55 -28.59
CA ARG A 381 -18.59 17.92 -28.29
C ARG A 381 -17.11 18.15 -28.64
N PHE A 382 -16.28 17.11 -28.60
CA PHE A 382 -14.88 17.21 -28.95
C PHE A 382 -14.66 16.80 -30.41
N LYS A 383 -14.15 17.73 -31.22
CA LYS A 383 -13.85 17.48 -32.64
C LYS A 383 -12.39 17.12 -32.89
N SER A 384 -11.52 17.40 -31.93
CA SER A 384 -10.11 17.05 -31.99
C SER A 384 -9.53 16.82 -30.61
N ALA A 385 -8.35 16.20 -30.55
CA ALA A 385 -7.55 16.09 -29.35
C ALA A 385 -6.07 16.11 -29.72
N PHE A 386 -5.24 16.49 -28.77
CA PHE A 386 -3.79 16.41 -28.84
C PHE A 386 -3.29 15.34 -27.87
N ILE A 387 -2.74 14.27 -28.43
CA ILE A 387 -2.09 13.20 -27.67
C ILE A 387 -0.70 13.70 -27.29
N LYS A 388 -0.53 14.06 -26.02
CA LYS A 388 0.77 14.46 -25.48
C LYS A 388 1.67 13.24 -25.26
N ASP A 389 1.13 12.23 -24.61
CA ASP A 389 1.80 10.94 -24.39
C ASP A 389 0.78 9.82 -24.25
N ILE A 390 1.02 8.70 -24.91
CA ILE A 390 0.45 7.40 -24.58
C ILE A 390 1.60 6.40 -24.60
N THR A 391 1.85 5.77 -23.46
CA THR A 391 2.93 4.79 -23.30
C THR A 391 2.34 3.49 -22.77
N ILE A 392 2.61 2.37 -23.45
CA ILE A 392 2.27 1.02 -22.95
C ILE A 392 3.53 0.37 -22.38
N LEU A 393 3.39 -0.14 -21.17
CA LEU A 393 4.39 -0.83 -20.35
C LEU A 393 4.03 -2.31 -20.15
#